data_AF-A0A7C1L033-F1
#
_entry.id   AF-A0A7C1L033-F1
#
_cell.length_a   1.000
_cell.length_b   1.000
_cell.length_c   1.000
_cell.angle_alpha   90.00
_cell.angle_beta   90.00
_cell.angle_gamma   90.00
#
_symmetry.space_group_name_H-M   'P 1'
#
loop_
_entity.id
_entity.type
_entity.pdbx_description
1 polymer ?
#
loop_
_entity_poly.entity_id
_entity_poly.type
_entity_poly.pdbx_seq_one_letter_code
_entity_poly.pdbx_strand_id
1 'polypeptide(L)'
;MKKIIEFLIICILINFLYGCSIRTTYRIPEPMPDDRMHILEPQEQEVNIAKEAFHNQFVIQIQKLFEPSRLVRKLAGKPKQAMNIDAFDEVHNSTWFINRNARENLTLEEIVCGPDTEEGPDQSGSWIIFRAKVQGVTPGFQIKDSKGNRYVIKFDPPGYSELMTGAEVVSTKLFYAAGYNTP
;
A
#
# COMPACT_ATOMS: atom_id res chain seq x y z
N MET A 1 -8.12 -45.15 28.16
CA MET A 1 -9.10 -44.16 27.64
C MET A 1 -9.17 -42.89 28.48
N LYS A 2 -9.43 -42.94 29.80
CA LYS A 2 -9.47 -41.72 30.66
C LYS A 2 -8.22 -40.82 30.55
N LYS A 3 -7.01 -41.39 30.63
CA LYS A 3 -5.76 -40.62 30.50
C LYS A 3 -5.56 -39.93 29.14
N ILE A 4 -6.10 -40.53 28.07
CA ILE A 4 -6.04 -39.94 26.72
C ILE A 4 -7.01 -38.76 26.64
N ILE A 5 -8.20 -38.90 27.22
CA ILE A 5 -9.21 -37.83 27.29
C ILE A 5 -8.72 -36.66 28.17
N GLU A 6 -8.12 -36.95 29.34
CA GLU A 6 -7.49 -35.91 30.19
C GLU A 6 -6.38 -35.17 29.46
N PHE A 7 -5.51 -35.89 28.75
CA PHE A 7 -4.45 -35.27 27.95
C PHE A 7 -5.01 -34.36 26.85
N LEU A 8 -6.07 -34.80 26.17
CA LEU A 8 -6.74 -34.01 25.12
C LEU A 8 -7.41 -32.75 25.68
N ILE A 9 -8.06 -32.85 26.85
CA ILE A 9 -8.66 -31.72 27.55
C ILE A 9 -7.59 -30.71 27.98
N ILE A 10 -6.45 -31.18 28.50
CA ILE A 10 -5.31 -30.32 28.88
C ILE A 10 -4.75 -29.60 27.64
N CYS A 11 -4.58 -30.30 26.51
CA CYS A 11 -4.13 -29.67 25.26
C CYS A 11 -5.12 -28.60 24.76
N ILE A 12 -6.43 -28.84 24.87
CA ILE A 12 -7.46 -27.86 24.49
C ILE A 12 -7.43 -26.64 25.42
N LEU A 13 -7.31 -26.85 26.73
CA LEU A 13 -7.23 -25.77 27.72
C LEU A 13 -5.96 -24.92 27.55
N ILE A 14 -4.82 -25.54 27.26
CA ILE A 14 -3.57 -24.84 26.94
C ILE A 14 -3.75 -23.98 25.67
N ASN A 15 -4.36 -24.52 24.61
CA ASN A 15 -4.64 -23.73 23.41
C ASN A 15 -5.61 -22.57 23.67
N PHE A 16 -6.58 -22.72 24.57
CA PHE A 16 -7.46 -21.63 24.99
C PHE A 16 -6.72 -20.53 25.79
N LEU A 17 -5.77 -20.91 26.65
CA LEU A 17 -4.97 -19.98 27.44
C LEU A 17 -3.95 -19.20 26.59
N TYR A 18 -3.36 -19.83 25.57
CA TYR A 18 -2.48 -19.14 24.61
C TYR A 18 -3.24 -18.39 23.50
N GLY A 19 -4.48 -18.78 23.19
CA GLY A 19 -5.31 -18.15 22.16
C GLY A 19 -5.69 -16.69 22.43
N CYS A 20 -5.63 -16.25 23.69
CA CYS A 20 -5.89 -14.85 24.07
C CYS A 20 -4.72 -13.89 23.78
N SER A 21 -3.51 -14.40 23.50
CA SER A 21 -2.33 -13.54 23.25
C SER A 21 -2.07 -13.22 21.78
N ILE A 22 -2.73 -13.92 20.84
CA ILE A 22 -2.69 -13.58 19.41
C ILE A 22 -3.80 -12.57 19.11
N ARG A 23 -3.73 -11.39 19.73
CA ARG A 23 -4.29 -10.21 19.09
C ARG A 23 -3.23 -9.78 18.09
N THR A 24 -3.52 -9.89 16.79
CA THR A 24 -3.05 -8.85 15.85
C THR A 24 -3.41 -7.55 16.54
N THR A 25 -2.42 -6.86 17.08
CA THR A 25 -2.62 -5.70 17.93
C THR A 25 -3.37 -4.70 17.06
N TYR A 26 -4.68 -4.61 17.24
CA TYR A 26 -5.39 -3.40 16.94
C TYR A 26 -4.78 -2.39 17.91
N ARG A 27 -3.71 -1.75 17.44
CA ARG A 27 -3.23 -0.53 18.06
C ARG A 27 -4.38 0.42 17.84
N ILE A 28 -4.97 0.86 18.94
CA ILE A 28 -5.80 2.06 18.89
C ILE A 28 -4.91 3.09 18.17
N PRO A 29 -5.32 3.60 17.00
CA PRO A 29 -4.53 4.63 16.35
C PRO A 29 -4.27 5.70 17.39
N GLU A 30 -3.03 6.16 17.49
CA GLU A 30 -2.75 7.31 18.36
C GLU A 30 -3.75 8.40 17.99
N PRO A 31 -4.39 9.03 18.99
CA PRO A 31 -5.39 10.06 18.70
C PRO A 31 -4.73 11.06 17.76
N MET A 32 -5.35 11.29 16.60
CA MET A 32 -4.79 12.23 15.63
C MET A 32 -4.59 13.55 16.36
N PRO A 33 -3.37 14.11 16.34
CA PRO A 33 -3.16 15.45 16.88
C PRO A 33 -4.07 16.42 16.14
N ASP A 34 -4.48 17.49 16.82
CA ASP A 34 -5.30 18.55 16.20
C ASP A 34 -4.65 18.99 14.88
N ASP A 35 -5.41 18.95 13.78
CA ASP A 35 -4.96 19.29 12.42
C ASP A 35 -4.37 20.70 12.31
N ARG A 36 -4.63 21.57 13.29
CA ARG A 36 -4.06 22.92 13.41
C ARG A 36 -2.65 22.94 13.98
N MET A 37 -2.19 21.83 14.54
CA MET A 37 -0.89 21.72 15.19
C MET A 37 0.17 21.32 14.18
N HIS A 38 1.31 22.01 14.24
CA HIS A 38 2.47 21.63 13.45
C HIS A 38 3.03 20.31 13.97
N ILE A 39 2.86 19.23 13.19
CA ILE A 39 3.51 17.96 13.43
C ILE A 39 4.97 18.04 12.96
N LEU A 40 5.89 17.44 13.71
CA LEU A 40 7.27 17.32 13.25
C LEU A 40 7.32 16.40 12.04
N GLU A 41 8.18 16.74 11.07
CA GLU A 41 8.44 15.87 9.94
C GLU A 41 8.92 14.50 10.47
N PRO A 42 8.31 13.39 10.02
CA PRO A 42 8.70 12.07 10.47
C PRO A 42 10.16 11.81 10.11
N GLN A 43 10.89 11.14 11.00
CA GLN A 43 12.28 10.76 10.74
C GLN A 43 12.34 9.76 9.58
N GLU A 44 13.33 9.93 8.70
CA GLU A 44 13.62 8.94 7.67
C GLU A 44 13.98 7.60 8.34
N GLN A 45 13.31 6.54 7.91
CA GLN A 45 13.55 5.18 8.41
C GLN A 45 14.38 4.40 7.40
N GLU A 46 15.40 3.70 7.88
CA GLU A 46 16.15 2.76 7.04
C GLU A 46 15.28 1.53 6.74
N VAL A 47 14.85 1.42 5.49
CA VAL A 47 14.04 0.29 5.03
C VAL A 47 14.96 -0.87 4.63
N ASN A 48 14.86 -1.98 5.35
CA ASN A 48 15.51 -3.23 4.96
C ASN A 48 14.59 -4.02 4.03
N ILE A 49 14.77 -3.84 2.73
CA ILE A 49 13.93 -4.44 1.68
C ILE A 49 13.88 -5.96 1.80
N ALA A 50 15.01 -6.62 2.06
CA ALA A 50 15.05 -8.09 2.17
C ALA A 50 14.28 -8.60 3.39
N LYS A 51 14.43 -7.91 4.53
CA LYS A 51 13.68 -8.21 5.76
C LYS A 51 12.18 -8.00 5.55
N GLU A 52 11.78 -6.90 4.92
CA GLU A 52 10.37 -6.62 4.64
C GLU A 52 9.77 -7.62 3.65
N ALA A 53 10.48 -7.94 2.57
CA ALA A 53 10.05 -8.95 1.62
C ALA A 53 9.84 -10.30 2.31
N PHE A 54 10.81 -10.76 3.10
CA PHE A 54 10.70 -11.99 3.87
C PHE A 54 9.52 -11.95 4.86
N HIS A 55 9.37 -10.83 5.57
CA HIS A 55 8.29 -10.66 6.52
C HIS A 55 6.91 -10.74 5.82
N ASN A 56 6.73 -10.02 4.72
CA ASN A 56 5.45 -9.91 4.02
C ASN A 56 5.08 -11.20 3.25
N GLN A 57 6.06 -11.87 2.63
CA GLN A 57 5.83 -13.08 1.84
C GLN A 57 5.80 -14.36 2.67
N PHE A 58 6.58 -14.46 3.75
CA PHE A 58 6.66 -15.68 4.55
C PHE A 58 6.05 -15.49 5.93
N VAL A 59 6.54 -14.54 6.73
CA VAL A 59 6.15 -14.42 8.13
C VAL A 59 4.65 -14.14 8.28
N ILE A 60 4.13 -13.14 7.56
CA ILE A 60 2.71 -12.78 7.61
C ILE A 60 1.83 -13.93 7.10
N GLN A 61 2.26 -14.66 6.07
CA GLN A 61 1.47 -15.77 5.53
C GLN A 61 1.40 -16.94 6.51
N ILE A 62 2.51 -17.27 7.16
CA ILE A 62 2.56 -18.27 8.24
C ILE A 62 1.69 -17.82 9.41
N GLN A 63 1.82 -16.57 9.86
CA GLN A 63 0.99 -16.02 10.94
C GLN A 63 -0.51 -16.14 10.63
N LYS A 64 -0.94 -15.81 9.40
CA LYS A 64 -2.34 -15.94 8.96
C LYS A 64 -2.86 -17.38 9.00
N LEU A 65 -2.01 -18.40 8.80
CA LEU A 65 -2.39 -19.81 8.94
C LEU A 65 -2.68 -20.18 10.40
N PHE A 66 -1.92 -19.58 11.33
CA PHE A 66 -2.05 -19.79 12.76
C PHE A 66 -2.93 -18.74 13.46
N GLU A 67 -3.78 -18.01 12.73
CA GLU A 67 -4.80 -17.12 13.31
C GLU A 67 -6.12 -17.88 13.52
N PRO A 68 -6.44 -18.37 14.74
CA PRO A 68 -7.62 -19.20 14.96
C PRO A 68 -8.91 -18.43 14.65
N SER A 69 -8.92 -17.12 14.92
CA SER A 69 -10.07 -16.26 14.64
C SER A 69 -10.42 -16.22 13.15
N ARG A 70 -9.43 -16.26 12.26
CA ARG A 70 -9.61 -16.30 10.81
C ARG A 70 -10.20 -17.64 10.37
N LEU A 71 -9.70 -18.75 10.92
CA LEU A 71 -10.20 -20.09 10.64
C LEU A 71 -11.65 -20.26 11.09
N VAL A 72 -11.96 -19.86 12.32
CA VAL A 72 -13.33 -19.90 12.86
C VAL A 72 -14.28 -19.06 12.02
N ARG A 73 -13.90 -17.83 11.66
CA ARG A 73 -14.68 -16.96 10.76
C ARG A 73 -14.96 -17.61 9.40
N LYS A 74 -13.93 -18.23 8.81
CA LYS A 74 -14.06 -18.91 7.50
C LYS A 74 -14.99 -20.12 7.60
N LEU A 75 -14.83 -20.97 8.62
CA LEU A 75 -15.68 -22.15 8.84
C LEU A 75 -17.13 -21.78 9.15
N ALA A 76 -17.35 -20.68 9.88
CA ALA A 76 -18.68 -20.16 10.19
C ALA A 76 -19.33 -19.38 9.03
N GLY A 77 -18.68 -19.27 7.86
CA GLY A 77 -19.20 -18.52 6.71
C GLY A 77 -19.29 -17.01 6.94
N LYS A 78 -18.51 -16.47 7.88
CA LYS A 78 -18.51 -15.04 8.27
C LYS A 78 -17.11 -14.44 8.10
N PRO A 79 -16.63 -14.24 6.86
CA PRO A 79 -15.33 -13.62 6.63
C PRO A 79 -15.25 -12.23 7.26
N LYS A 80 -14.03 -11.77 7.57
CA LYS A 80 -13.83 -10.41 8.06
C LYS A 80 -14.14 -9.43 6.92
N GLN A 81 -15.08 -8.52 7.14
CA GLN A 81 -15.39 -7.45 6.20
C GLN A 81 -14.23 -6.45 6.09
N ALA A 82 -14.19 -5.72 4.98
CA ALA A 82 -13.30 -4.57 4.85
C ALA A 82 -13.61 -3.57 5.98
N MET A 83 -12.57 -2.90 6.50
CA MET A 83 -12.75 -1.97 7.63
C MET A 83 -13.09 -0.54 7.18
N ASN A 84 -12.92 -0.25 5.90
CA ASN A 84 -13.01 1.06 5.27
C ASN A 84 -14.17 1.15 4.27
N ILE A 85 -15.23 0.38 4.51
CA ILE A 85 -16.49 0.45 3.78
C ILE A 85 -17.58 1.04 4.66
N ASP A 86 -18.63 1.55 4.02
CA ASP A 86 -19.81 2.07 4.68
C ASP A 86 -20.88 1.01 4.93
N ALA A 87 -22.06 1.43 5.37
CA ALA A 87 -23.19 0.52 5.63
C ALA A 87 -23.76 -0.13 4.35
N PHE A 88 -23.35 0.35 3.17
CA PHE A 88 -23.77 -0.14 1.85
C PHE A 88 -22.66 -0.94 1.14
N ASP A 89 -21.59 -1.31 1.86
CA ASP A 89 -20.40 -1.98 1.32
C ASP A 89 -19.60 -1.13 0.31
N GLU A 90 -19.72 0.19 0.34
CA GLU A 90 -19.01 1.12 -0.55
C GLU A 90 -17.78 1.76 0.13
N VAL A 91 -16.72 2.01 -0.64
CA VAL A 91 -15.58 2.81 -0.19
C VAL A 91 -15.90 4.28 -0.43
N HIS A 92 -15.75 5.15 0.57
CA HIS A 92 -16.00 6.58 0.38
C HIS A 92 -14.91 7.28 -0.44
N ASN A 93 -15.30 8.33 -1.18
CA ASN A 93 -14.36 9.25 -1.78
C ASN A 93 -13.58 10.01 -0.69
N SER A 94 -12.29 10.24 -0.93
CA SER A 94 -11.33 10.86 -0.01
C SER A 94 -10.20 11.53 -0.79
N THR A 95 -9.25 12.13 -0.06
CA THR A 95 -8.00 12.67 -0.62
C THR A 95 -7.10 11.61 -1.25
N TRP A 96 -7.30 10.32 -0.95
CA TRP A 96 -6.48 9.22 -1.47
C TRP A 96 -7.19 8.37 -2.52
N PHE A 97 -8.53 8.42 -2.57
CA PHE A 97 -9.34 7.52 -3.38
C PHE A 97 -10.63 8.19 -3.85
N ILE A 98 -10.98 8.01 -5.11
CA ILE A 98 -12.23 8.45 -5.72
C ILE A 98 -12.79 7.25 -6.49
N ASN A 99 -14.06 6.91 -6.30
CA ASN A 99 -14.74 5.89 -7.09
C ASN A 99 -14.90 6.35 -8.54
N ARG A 100 -13.89 6.06 -9.38
CA ARG A 100 -13.90 6.35 -10.82
C ARG A 100 -14.56 5.19 -11.56
N ASN A 101 -13.77 4.26 -12.08
CA ASN A 101 -14.23 3.17 -12.95
C ASN A 101 -15.22 2.20 -12.28
N ALA A 102 -15.25 2.14 -10.94
CA ALA A 102 -16.20 1.32 -10.19
C ALA A 102 -17.63 1.90 -10.16
N ARG A 103 -17.77 3.23 -10.34
CA ARG A 103 -19.06 3.93 -10.31
C ARG A 103 -19.49 4.35 -11.71
N GLU A 104 -18.57 4.92 -12.48
CA GLU A 104 -18.77 5.35 -13.86
C GLU A 104 -17.63 4.76 -14.69
N ASN A 105 -17.97 3.89 -15.66
CA ASN A 105 -16.98 3.25 -16.50
C ASN A 105 -16.21 4.30 -17.29
N LEU A 106 -14.89 4.33 -17.11
CA LEU A 106 -14.01 5.18 -17.88
C LEU A 106 -13.87 4.63 -19.30
N THR A 107 -13.81 5.55 -20.26
CA THR A 107 -13.40 5.25 -21.63
C THR A 107 -11.93 4.83 -21.68
N LEU A 108 -11.53 4.19 -22.78
CA LEU A 108 -10.13 3.81 -22.97
C LEU A 108 -9.24 5.05 -23.01
N GLU A 109 -9.71 6.13 -23.61
CA GLU A 109 -9.03 7.41 -23.71
C GLU A 109 -8.79 8.03 -22.34
N GLU A 110 -9.77 7.99 -21.43
CA GLU A 110 -9.63 8.47 -20.06
C GLU A 110 -8.65 7.61 -19.25
N ILE A 111 -8.64 6.29 -19.45
CA ILE A 111 -7.69 5.39 -18.79
C ILE A 111 -6.27 5.63 -19.30
N VAL A 112 -6.11 5.82 -20.63
CA VAL A 112 -4.82 6.13 -21.25
C VAL A 112 -4.33 7.51 -20.85
N CYS A 113 -5.21 8.49 -20.63
CA CYS A 113 -4.83 9.77 -20.05
C CYS A 113 -4.39 9.58 -18.58
N GLY A 114 -5.21 8.90 -17.78
CA GLY A 114 -4.92 8.64 -16.37
C GLY A 114 -4.91 9.94 -15.55
N PRO A 115 -3.93 10.13 -14.64
CA PRO A 115 -3.81 11.36 -13.86
C PRO A 115 -3.13 12.51 -14.62
N ASP A 116 -2.62 12.28 -15.83
CA ASP A 116 -1.75 13.21 -16.54
C ASP A 116 -2.52 14.49 -16.91
N THR A 117 -2.05 15.66 -16.44
CA THR A 117 -2.63 16.98 -16.77
C THR A 117 -1.81 17.75 -17.80
N GLU A 118 -0.55 17.35 -18.01
CA GLU A 118 0.41 17.96 -18.91
C GLU A 118 1.27 16.86 -19.57
N GLU A 119 1.91 17.15 -20.69
CA GLU A 119 2.76 16.18 -21.42
C GLU A 119 4.13 15.93 -20.74
N GLY A 120 4.48 16.72 -19.73
CA GLY A 120 5.74 16.62 -18.99
C GLY A 120 6.47 17.96 -18.85
N PRO A 121 7.77 17.94 -18.49
CA PRO A 121 8.56 19.16 -18.29
C PRO A 121 8.70 19.99 -19.56
N ASP A 122 8.70 21.33 -19.42
CA ASP A 122 8.90 22.25 -20.54
C ASP A 122 10.26 22.03 -21.21
N GLN A 123 10.26 21.71 -22.51
CA GLN A 123 11.47 21.43 -23.30
C GLN A 123 12.03 22.67 -24.02
N SER A 124 11.38 23.83 -23.91
CA SER A 124 11.81 25.06 -24.61
C SER A 124 13.09 25.70 -24.02
N GLY A 125 13.46 25.31 -22.80
CA GLY A 125 14.64 25.81 -22.09
C GLY A 125 15.42 24.70 -21.41
N SER A 126 16.51 25.09 -20.74
CA SER A 126 17.36 24.16 -20.00
C SER A 126 16.69 23.68 -18.71
N TRP A 127 16.83 22.39 -18.42
CA TRP A 127 16.45 21.82 -17.13
C TRP A 127 17.58 21.97 -16.11
N ILE A 128 17.22 22.37 -14.89
CA ILE A 128 18.15 22.47 -13.77
C ILE A 128 17.98 21.24 -12.89
N ILE A 129 19.02 20.41 -12.82
CA ILE A 129 19.09 19.31 -11.85
C ILE A 129 19.48 19.90 -10.50
N PHE A 130 18.64 19.75 -9.47
CA PHE A 130 18.90 20.34 -8.14
C PHE A 130 18.99 19.32 -7.01
N ARG A 131 18.60 18.06 -7.22
CA ARG A 131 18.69 17.00 -6.21
C ARG A 131 18.82 15.61 -6.86
N ALA A 132 19.65 14.74 -6.31
CA ALA A 132 19.67 13.32 -6.68
C ALA A 132 18.51 12.56 -6.01
N LYS A 133 17.95 11.55 -6.68
CA LYS A 133 16.97 10.64 -6.09
C LYS A 133 17.70 9.58 -5.26
N VAL A 134 17.91 9.87 -3.99
CA VAL A 134 18.73 9.03 -3.09
C VAL A 134 17.96 7.89 -2.41
N GLN A 135 16.63 7.92 -2.45
CA GLN A 135 15.77 6.89 -1.85
C GLN A 135 15.10 6.01 -2.91
N GLY A 136 14.81 4.76 -2.56
CA GLY A 136 14.20 3.76 -3.46
C GLY A 136 15.24 2.99 -4.28
N VAL A 137 14.77 2.24 -5.28
CA VAL A 137 15.61 1.28 -6.04
C VAL A 137 16.08 1.86 -7.39
N THR A 138 15.28 2.72 -8.03
CA THR A 138 15.60 3.30 -9.34
C THR A 138 16.57 4.47 -9.24
N PRO A 139 17.62 4.55 -10.07
CA PRO A 139 18.42 5.77 -10.20
C PRO A 139 17.57 6.90 -10.80
N GLY A 140 17.88 8.14 -10.42
CA GLY A 140 17.14 9.30 -10.87
C GLY A 140 17.59 10.62 -10.27
N PHE A 141 16.96 11.70 -10.70
CA PHE A 141 17.20 13.04 -10.19
C PHE A 141 15.93 13.90 -10.25
N GLN A 142 15.92 14.98 -9.47
CA GLN A 142 14.88 15.99 -9.50
C GLN A 142 15.32 17.16 -10.36
N ILE A 143 14.45 17.60 -11.26
CA ILE A 143 14.68 18.74 -12.14
C ILE A 143 13.69 19.87 -11.84
N LYS A 144 14.11 21.08 -12.18
CA LYS A 144 13.24 22.24 -12.35
C LYS A 144 13.30 22.68 -13.82
N ASP A 145 12.15 22.82 -14.46
CA ASP A 145 12.06 23.29 -15.84
C ASP A 145 12.09 24.84 -15.95
N SER A 146 11.98 25.37 -17.17
CA SER A 146 11.98 26.82 -17.45
C SER A 146 10.76 27.56 -16.89
N LYS A 147 9.62 26.87 -16.72
CA LYS A 147 8.41 27.42 -16.08
C LYS A 147 8.49 27.39 -14.55
N GLY A 148 9.45 26.65 -14.01
CA GLY A 148 9.69 26.49 -12.60
C GLY A 148 8.99 25.29 -11.96
N ASN A 149 8.37 24.44 -12.77
CA ASN A 149 7.76 23.18 -12.36
C ASN A 149 8.84 22.17 -11.97
N ARG A 150 8.52 21.27 -11.03
CA ARG A 150 9.46 20.26 -10.51
C ARG A 150 9.04 18.87 -10.94
N TYR A 151 10.00 18.09 -11.41
CA TYR A 151 9.77 16.70 -11.84
C TYR A 151 10.81 15.77 -11.23
N VAL A 152 10.44 14.50 -11.06
CA VAL A 152 11.37 13.42 -10.71
C VAL A 152 11.60 12.58 -11.96
N ILE A 153 12.83 12.55 -12.44
CA ILE A 153 13.24 11.70 -13.56
C ILE A 153 13.78 10.39 -12.99
N LYS A 154 13.19 9.27 -13.43
CA LYS A 154 13.62 7.89 -13.10
C LYS A 154 14.19 7.24 -14.35
N PHE A 155 15.23 6.43 -14.20
CA PHE A 155 15.84 5.69 -15.31
C PHE A 155 15.71 4.19 -15.11
N ASP A 156 15.62 3.48 -16.23
CA ASP A 156 15.78 2.04 -16.27
C ASP A 156 17.27 1.64 -16.14
N PRO A 157 17.53 0.40 -15.67
CA PRO A 157 18.87 -0.16 -15.72
C PRO A 157 19.42 -0.22 -17.16
N PRO A 158 20.75 -0.06 -17.36
CA PRO A 158 21.37 -0.17 -18.67
C PRO A 158 21.05 -1.50 -19.35
N GLY A 159 20.61 -1.45 -20.62
CA GLY A 159 20.24 -2.63 -21.41
C GLY A 159 18.82 -3.15 -21.21
N TYR A 160 18.02 -2.53 -20.34
CA TYR A 160 16.64 -2.96 -20.03
C TYR A 160 15.64 -1.81 -20.18
N SER A 161 15.48 -1.28 -21.39
CA SER A 161 14.53 -0.21 -21.69
C SER A 161 13.10 -0.60 -21.32
N GLU A 162 12.36 0.37 -20.75
CA GLU A 162 10.95 0.25 -20.35
C GLU A 162 10.65 -0.79 -19.26
N LEU A 163 11.68 -1.42 -18.66
CA LEU A 163 11.49 -2.44 -17.64
C LEU A 163 10.78 -1.89 -16.41
N MET A 164 11.30 -0.80 -15.83
CA MET A 164 10.73 -0.16 -14.65
C MET A 164 9.89 1.06 -15.04
N THR A 165 10.35 1.87 -15.98
CA THR A 165 9.64 3.07 -16.43
C THR A 165 8.31 2.75 -17.11
N GLY A 166 8.28 1.73 -17.99
CA GLY A 166 7.04 1.28 -18.64
C GLY A 166 6.06 0.68 -17.64
N ALA A 167 6.56 -0.12 -16.70
CA ALA A 167 5.73 -0.66 -15.62
C ALA A 167 5.12 0.45 -14.75
N GLU A 168 5.89 1.49 -14.42
CA GLU A 168 5.40 2.67 -13.69
C GLU A 168 4.24 3.33 -14.46
N VAL A 169 4.44 3.69 -15.74
CA VAL A 169 3.43 4.36 -16.57
C VAL A 169 2.12 3.55 -16.62
N VAL A 170 2.20 2.24 -16.86
CA VAL A 170 1.02 1.37 -16.91
C VAL A 170 0.37 1.27 -15.53
N SER A 171 1.16 1.08 -14.48
CA SER A 171 0.63 0.95 -13.12
C SER A 171 -0.07 2.22 -12.65
N THR A 172 0.49 3.40 -12.90
CA THR A 172 -0.13 4.70 -12.60
C THR A 172 -1.53 4.80 -13.21
N LYS A 173 -1.66 4.48 -14.50
CA LYS A 173 -2.94 4.54 -15.23
C LYS A 173 -3.96 3.52 -14.69
N LEU A 174 -3.52 2.30 -14.39
CA LEU A 174 -4.38 1.27 -13.81
C LEU A 174 -4.84 1.61 -12.39
N PHE A 175 -3.96 2.15 -11.55
CA PHE A 175 -4.30 2.57 -10.19
C PHE A 175 -5.21 3.80 -10.19
N TYR A 176 -4.98 4.75 -11.10
CA TYR A 176 -5.87 5.88 -11.33
C TYR A 176 -7.29 5.40 -11.67
N ALA A 177 -7.41 4.50 -12.65
CA ALA A 177 -8.68 3.93 -13.07
C ALA A 177 -9.37 3.14 -11.95
N ALA A 178 -8.59 2.39 -11.15
CA ALA A 178 -9.10 1.69 -9.97
C ALA A 178 -9.61 2.63 -8.87
N GLY A 179 -9.27 3.92 -8.94
CA GLY A 179 -9.79 4.97 -8.06
C GLY A 179 -8.74 5.64 -7.18
N TYR A 180 -7.48 5.21 -7.20
CA TYR A 180 -6.44 5.86 -6.39
C TYR A 180 -6.03 7.21 -6.98
N ASN A 181 -5.65 8.15 -6.12
CA ASN A 181 -5.00 9.39 -6.56
C ASN A 181 -3.51 9.10 -6.74
N THR A 182 -3.07 8.96 -7.98
CA THR A 182 -1.68 8.68 -8.37
C THR A 182 -1.01 9.93 -8.94
N PRO A 183 0.31 10.09 -8.74
CA PRO A 183 1.09 11.14 -9.38
C PRO A 183 1.41 10.83 -10.84
#